data_AF-A0A7K3L003-F1
#
_entry.id   AF-A0A7K3L003-F1
#
_cell.length_a   1.000
_cell.length_b   1.000
_cell.length_c   1.000
_cell.angle_alpha   90.00
_cell.angle_beta   90.00
_cell.angle_gamma   90.00
#
_symmetry.space_group_name_H-M   'P 1'
#
loop_
_entity.id
_entity.type
_entity.pdbx_description
1 polymer ?
#
loop_
_entity_poly.entity_id
_entity_poly.type
_entity_poly.pdbx_seq_one_letter_code
_entity_poly.pdbx_strand_id
1 'polypeptide(L)'
;MPAYADVFQRVEKKYRLDAARRAALEEGLAAALAPDGYGRACITSLYLDTPERTLIDRSLEKPPYKEKLRLRAYGEPAGRALAAAFAGGAGLAAPAAVSGGAGLAAPAAADLGMPVFLEIKKKFRGVVYKRRVSLSLGAAVAYLDGVPYEEACAARPLADAALQQASLAPRSRQIARELDAALVRHGRLAPSMAIRCERVAWAPRDPAEAGPRVTFDDRLVFLDFRSGLPPSSGPDGALPLGSNAAALPGPDGAAPLGPASVPLAPAPAPASALAWHPVIPAAEAIMEIKNAGPYPRWLAALLAEVRAYPASFSKYGAAYQLTAKATFPAENGTDWRFGTVQAGQLSPGSGVSPGQIFGERRNPPQGQQIAPESSPPPYQNANQCHPRPKNWRSLVKGGRCA
;
A
#
# COMPACT_ATOMS: atom_id res chain seq x y z
N MET A 1 24.53 16.08 33.69
CA MET A 1 24.32 16.35 32.24
C MET A 1 23.35 15.30 31.70
N PRO A 2 22.13 15.66 31.27
CA PRO A 2 21.29 14.73 30.52
C PRO A 2 21.94 14.44 29.17
N ALA A 3 22.10 13.16 28.82
CA ALA A 3 22.67 12.78 27.54
C ALA A 3 21.77 13.27 26.39
N TYR A 4 22.37 13.88 25.36
CA TYR A 4 21.69 14.23 24.10
C TYR A 4 21.41 12.94 23.31
N ALA A 5 20.38 12.19 23.73
CA ALA A 5 20.01 10.93 23.10
C ALA A 5 19.40 11.14 21.71
N ASP A 6 20.25 11.04 20.69
CA ASP A 6 20.03 10.16 19.54
C ASP A 6 18.70 10.29 18.77
N VAL A 7 18.32 11.51 18.39
CA VAL A 7 17.29 11.74 17.36
C VAL A 7 17.89 11.47 15.96
N PHE A 8 18.31 10.23 15.71
CA PHE A 8 18.80 9.81 14.40
C PHE A 8 17.66 9.65 13.39
N GLN A 9 17.82 10.27 12.22
CA GLN A 9 16.89 10.07 11.11
C GLN A 9 16.95 8.61 10.63
N ARG A 10 15.89 7.85 10.88
CA ARG A 10 15.76 6.47 10.39
C ARG A 10 15.55 6.45 8.88
N VAL A 11 16.35 5.67 8.17
CA VAL A 11 16.26 5.49 6.72
C VAL A 11 15.48 4.22 6.40
N GLU A 12 14.44 4.35 5.57
CA GLU A 12 13.61 3.24 5.06
C GLU A 12 13.88 3.07 3.56
N LYS A 13 14.63 2.02 3.17
CA LYS A 13 14.82 1.63 1.76
C LYS A 13 14.01 0.38 1.44
N LYS A 14 13.60 0.25 0.18
CA LYS A 14 12.87 -0.90 -0.35
C LYS A 14 13.63 -1.54 -1.50
N TYR A 15 13.47 -2.84 -1.67
CA TYR A 15 14.13 -3.66 -2.67
C TYR A 15 13.09 -4.62 -3.24
N ARG A 16 13.26 -4.97 -4.52
CA ARG A 16 12.46 -6.00 -5.20
C ARG A 16 13.40 -7.18 -5.44
N LEU A 17 13.00 -8.36 -5.00
CA LEU A 17 13.83 -9.56 -4.98
C LEU A 17 13.09 -10.71 -5.67
N ASP A 18 13.80 -11.46 -6.50
CA ASP A 18 13.44 -12.81 -6.89
C ASP A 18 13.70 -13.81 -5.75
N ALA A 19 13.20 -15.04 -5.90
CA ALA A 19 13.32 -16.09 -4.90
C ALA A 19 14.79 -16.44 -4.54
N ALA A 20 15.71 -16.42 -5.50
CA ALA A 20 17.11 -16.78 -5.27
C ALA A 20 17.84 -15.71 -4.44
N ARG A 21 17.69 -14.42 -4.81
CA ARG A 21 18.23 -13.30 -4.04
C ARG A 21 17.63 -13.21 -2.65
N ARG A 22 16.34 -13.52 -2.51
CA ARG A 22 15.66 -13.58 -1.21
C ARG A 22 16.28 -14.66 -0.32
N ALA A 23 16.44 -15.89 -0.82
CA ALA A 23 16.99 -17.00 -0.04
C ALA A 23 18.42 -16.68 0.47
N ALA A 24 19.30 -16.21 -0.41
CA ALA A 24 20.65 -15.79 -0.04
C ALA A 24 20.67 -14.63 0.97
N LEU A 25 19.71 -13.70 0.89
CA LEU A 25 19.55 -12.65 1.89
C LEU A 25 19.07 -13.19 3.25
N GLU A 26 18.09 -14.11 3.28
CA GLU A 26 17.61 -14.71 4.53
C GLU A 26 18.70 -15.53 5.24
N GLU A 27 19.54 -16.25 4.48
CA GLU A 27 20.72 -16.94 5.00
C GLU A 27 21.75 -15.95 5.60
N GLY A 28 22.16 -14.93 4.84
CA GLY A 28 23.12 -13.92 5.31
C GLY A 28 22.60 -13.07 6.47
N LEU A 29 21.29 -12.83 6.56
CA LEU A 29 20.66 -12.12 7.69
C LEU A 29 20.66 -12.95 8.97
N ALA A 30 20.61 -14.28 8.89
CA ALA A 30 20.57 -15.18 10.05
C ALA A 30 21.83 -15.10 10.93
N ALA A 31 22.97 -14.63 10.38
CA ALA A 31 24.19 -14.40 11.16
C ALA A 31 24.02 -13.28 12.21
N ALA A 32 23.19 -12.27 11.97
CA ALA A 32 23.09 -11.06 12.81
C ALA A 32 21.67 -10.76 13.33
N LEU A 33 20.63 -11.23 12.65
CA LEU A 33 19.22 -11.01 12.99
C LEU A 33 18.52 -12.35 13.25
N ALA A 34 17.33 -12.27 13.85
CA ALA A 34 16.37 -13.37 13.89
C ALA A 34 15.00 -12.89 13.39
N PRO A 35 14.14 -13.80 12.90
CA PRO A 35 12.72 -13.52 12.74
C PRO A 35 12.13 -13.05 14.08
N ASP A 36 11.24 -12.05 14.05
CA ASP A 36 10.57 -11.60 15.27
C ASP A 36 9.52 -12.61 15.76
N GLY A 37 9.13 -12.51 17.02
CA GLY A 37 8.23 -13.46 17.67
C GLY A 37 6.80 -13.53 17.08
N TYR A 38 6.47 -12.71 16.08
CA TYR A 38 5.22 -12.81 15.33
C TYR A 38 5.34 -13.69 14.07
N GLY A 39 6.54 -14.13 13.71
CA GLY A 39 6.79 -15.07 12.62
C GLY A 39 6.30 -14.58 11.26
N ARG A 40 5.53 -15.43 10.55
CA ARG A 40 4.89 -15.09 9.27
C ARG A 40 3.48 -14.54 9.52
N ALA A 41 3.33 -13.22 9.43
CA ALA A 41 2.06 -12.54 9.65
C ALA A 41 1.35 -12.22 8.32
N CYS A 42 0.11 -12.67 8.14
CA CYS A 42 -0.76 -12.12 7.11
C CYS A 42 -1.18 -10.69 7.49
N ILE A 43 -1.04 -9.75 6.57
CA ILE A 43 -1.39 -8.34 6.77
C ILE A 43 -2.28 -7.88 5.63
N THR A 44 -3.50 -7.47 5.94
CA THR A 44 -4.40 -6.81 4.99
C THR A 44 -4.47 -5.32 5.27
N SER A 45 -4.49 -4.49 4.23
CA SER A 45 -4.59 -3.03 4.35
C SER A 45 -5.52 -2.47 3.28
N LEU A 46 -6.69 -2.00 3.71
CA LEU A 46 -7.70 -1.33 2.90
C LEU A 46 -7.40 0.16 2.85
N TYR A 47 -7.10 0.69 1.66
CA TYR A 47 -6.84 2.10 1.44
C TYR A 47 -8.14 2.85 1.16
N LEU A 48 -8.29 3.99 1.83
CA LEU A 48 -9.38 4.94 1.61
C LEU A 48 -8.89 6.06 0.69
N ASP A 49 -9.73 6.44 -0.27
CA ASP A 49 -9.45 7.48 -1.26
C ASP A 49 -10.76 8.16 -1.67
N THR A 50 -10.70 9.34 -2.30
CA THR A 50 -11.88 9.97 -2.92
C THR A 50 -12.47 9.05 -3.99
N PRO A 51 -13.75 9.17 -4.40
CA PRO A 51 -14.36 8.27 -5.40
C PRO A 51 -13.60 8.27 -6.74
N GLU A 52 -12.95 9.39 -7.07
CA GLU A 52 -12.15 9.61 -8.28
C GLU A 52 -10.65 9.27 -8.09
N ARG A 53 -10.22 8.70 -6.94
CA ARG A 53 -8.83 8.28 -6.66
C ARG A 53 -7.78 9.40 -6.60
N THR A 54 -8.22 10.63 -6.35
CA THR A 54 -7.36 11.82 -6.38
C THR A 54 -6.21 11.79 -5.35
N LEU A 55 -6.31 11.05 -4.24
CA LEU A 55 -5.18 10.94 -3.29
C LEU A 55 -4.06 10.02 -3.82
N ILE A 56 -4.39 8.96 -4.58
CA ILE A 56 -3.37 8.10 -5.17
C ILE A 56 -2.69 8.74 -6.38
N ASP A 57 -3.45 9.40 -7.27
CA ASP A 57 -2.90 10.17 -8.41
C ASP A 57 -1.90 11.22 -7.92
N ARG A 58 -2.38 12.11 -7.04
CA ARG A 58 -1.55 13.13 -6.40
C ARG A 58 -0.42 12.52 -5.57
N SER A 59 -0.57 11.30 -5.04
CA SER A 59 0.54 10.61 -4.39
C SER A 59 1.63 10.16 -5.39
N LEU A 60 1.30 9.83 -6.63
CA LEU A 60 2.24 9.35 -7.66
C LEU A 60 3.07 10.49 -8.26
N GLU A 61 2.52 11.70 -8.34
CA GLU A 61 3.24 12.95 -8.66
C GLU A 61 4.39 13.28 -7.68
N LYS A 62 4.39 12.66 -6.48
CA LYS A 62 5.36 12.89 -5.38
C LYS A 62 5.46 14.36 -4.92
N PRO A 63 4.33 15.06 -4.66
CA PRO A 63 4.32 16.44 -4.17
C PRO A 63 5.02 16.57 -2.81
N PRO A 64 5.40 17.79 -2.40
CA PRO A 64 6.05 18.06 -1.13
C PRO A 64 5.22 17.61 0.07
N TYR A 65 3.89 17.71 0.01
CA TYR A 65 2.95 17.20 0.99
C TYR A 65 2.06 16.13 0.36
N LYS A 66 1.92 14.98 1.03
CA LYS A 66 0.87 13.99 0.72
C LYS A 66 0.51 13.16 1.94
N GLU A 67 -0.69 12.62 1.94
CA GLU A 67 -1.18 11.72 2.99
C GLU A 67 -1.78 10.44 2.40
N LYS A 68 -1.96 9.44 3.25
CA LYS A 68 -2.66 8.18 2.94
C LYS A 68 -3.42 7.73 4.17
N LEU A 69 -4.70 7.41 4.00
CA LEU A 69 -5.54 6.79 5.03
C LEU A 69 -5.75 5.32 4.68
N ARG A 70 -5.76 4.46 5.69
CA ARG A 70 -6.05 3.03 5.51
C ARG A 70 -6.52 2.36 6.79
N LEU A 71 -7.43 1.41 6.67
CA LEU A 71 -7.64 0.38 7.68
C LEU A 71 -6.62 -0.75 7.49
N ARG A 72 -6.16 -1.33 8.59
CA ARG A 72 -5.23 -2.47 8.59
C ARG A 72 -5.69 -3.53 9.57
N ALA A 73 -5.71 -4.77 9.09
CA ALA A 73 -5.91 -5.96 9.90
C ALA A 73 -4.65 -6.82 9.90
N TYR A 74 -4.46 -7.60 10.97
CA TYR A 74 -3.40 -8.60 11.12
C TYR A 74 -4.06 -9.97 11.34
N GLY A 75 -3.49 -11.00 10.72
CA GLY A 75 -4.10 -12.33 10.68
C GLY A 75 -5.11 -12.47 9.55
N GLU A 76 -5.23 -13.71 9.05
CA GLU A 76 -6.10 -14.04 7.91
C GLU A 76 -7.60 -13.81 8.21
N PRO A 77 -8.17 -14.18 9.38
CA PRO A 77 -9.59 -13.97 9.67
C PRO A 77 -9.97 -12.49 9.65
N ALA A 78 -9.25 -11.65 10.41
CA ALA A 78 -9.49 -10.21 10.46
C ALA A 78 -9.23 -9.53 9.10
N GLY A 79 -8.29 -10.05 8.30
CA GLY A 79 -8.04 -9.59 6.94
C GLY A 79 -9.22 -9.86 5.99
N ARG A 80 -9.79 -11.06 6.04
CA ARG A 80 -10.99 -11.41 5.26
C ARG A 80 -12.21 -10.63 5.73
N ALA A 81 -12.44 -10.54 7.04
CA ALA A 81 -13.51 -9.74 7.63
C ALA A 81 -13.45 -8.27 7.17
N LEU A 82 -12.26 -7.65 7.20
CA LEU A 82 -12.05 -6.30 6.70
C LEU A 82 -12.33 -6.16 5.20
N ALA A 83 -11.93 -7.12 4.37
CA ALA A 83 -12.24 -7.08 2.94
C ALA A 83 -13.75 -7.27 2.68
N ALA A 84 -14.38 -8.21 3.38
CA ALA A 84 -15.80 -8.56 3.23
C ALA A 84 -16.74 -7.43 3.66
N ALA A 85 -16.47 -6.76 4.79
CA ALA A 85 -17.30 -5.65 5.28
C ALA A 85 -17.44 -4.54 4.23
N PHE A 86 -16.33 -4.12 3.64
CA PHE A 86 -16.31 -3.04 2.65
C PHE A 86 -16.64 -3.50 1.22
N ALA A 87 -16.61 -4.81 0.94
CA ALA A 87 -17.14 -5.40 -0.29
C ALA A 87 -18.67 -5.51 -0.27
N GLY A 88 -19.24 -5.89 0.87
CA GLY A 88 -20.69 -5.99 1.12
C GLY A 88 -21.38 -4.66 1.40
N GLY A 89 -20.70 -3.53 1.19
CA GLY A 89 -21.28 -2.19 1.32
C GLY A 89 -21.58 -1.73 2.76
N ALA A 90 -20.92 -2.29 3.77
CA ALA A 90 -21.17 -1.98 5.19
C ALA A 90 -20.67 -0.59 5.64
N GLY A 91 -20.63 0.43 4.75
CA GLY A 91 -19.95 1.71 4.95
C GLY A 91 -18.59 1.77 4.24
N LEU A 92 -18.04 2.93 3.85
CA LEU A 92 -18.72 4.23 3.77
C LEU A 92 -19.83 4.19 2.70
N ALA A 93 -20.88 5.00 2.89
CA ALA A 93 -22.08 5.07 2.04
C ALA A 93 -21.83 4.76 0.54
N ALA A 94 -22.54 3.75 0.03
CA ALA A 94 -22.24 3.04 -1.21
C ALA A 94 -22.30 3.87 -2.52
N PRO A 95 -21.65 3.42 -3.61
CA PRO A 95 -22.18 3.62 -4.95
C PRO A 95 -23.44 2.76 -5.12
N ALA A 96 -24.48 3.30 -5.77
CA ALA A 96 -25.64 2.50 -6.13
C ALA A 96 -25.25 1.39 -7.15
N ALA A 97 -25.97 0.27 -7.10
CA ALA A 97 -25.90 -0.86 -8.03
C ALA A 97 -24.61 -1.71 -8.04
N VAL A 98 -24.52 -2.66 -7.09
CA VAL A 98 -24.15 -4.06 -7.42
C VAL A 98 -25.16 -5.00 -6.77
N SER A 99 -26.08 -5.51 -7.59
CA SER A 99 -27.06 -6.53 -7.19
C SER A 99 -26.57 -7.92 -7.60
N GLY A 100 -26.22 -8.74 -6.61
CA GLY A 100 -26.17 -10.22 -6.74
C GLY A 100 -24.83 -10.85 -7.11
N GLY A 101 -24.37 -11.79 -6.26
CA GLY A 101 -23.66 -12.99 -6.72
C GLY A 101 -22.20 -13.21 -6.28
N ALA A 102 -22.04 -13.98 -5.19
CA ALA A 102 -20.88 -14.83 -4.85
C ALA A 102 -19.46 -14.22 -4.71
N GLY A 103 -18.87 -14.35 -3.51
CA GLY A 103 -17.41 -14.24 -3.32
C GLY A 103 -16.97 -13.94 -1.88
N LEU A 104 -17.70 -13.09 -1.16
CA LEU A 104 -17.45 -12.73 0.24
C LEU A 104 -18.79 -12.66 0.97
N ALA A 105 -18.96 -13.49 2.01
CA ALA A 105 -20.14 -13.41 2.87
C ALA A 105 -20.16 -12.08 3.63
N ALA A 106 -21.33 -11.53 3.92
CA ALA A 106 -21.45 -10.39 4.83
C ALA A 106 -20.80 -10.75 6.19
N PRO A 107 -20.02 -9.85 6.80
CA PRO A 107 -19.25 -10.17 8.00
C PRO A 107 -20.19 -10.61 9.13
N ALA A 108 -19.88 -11.74 9.76
CA ALA A 108 -20.65 -12.22 10.90
C ALA A 108 -20.52 -11.25 12.08
N ALA A 109 -21.43 -11.31 13.05
CA ALA A 109 -21.35 -10.46 14.25
C ALA A 109 -20.00 -10.59 14.99
N ALA A 110 -19.39 -11.79 14.97
CA ALA A 110 -18.06 -12.05 15.50
C ALA A 110 -16.92 -11.38 14.70
N ASP A 111 -17.06 -11.28 13.37
CA ASP A 111 -16.08 -10.61 12.49
C ASP A 111 -16.00 -9.11 12.79
N LEU A 112 -17.13 -8.49 13.14
CA LEU A 112 -17.18 -7.07 13.54
C LEU A 112 -16.45 -6.78 14.86
N GLY A 113 -16.21 -7.79 15.70
CA GLY A 113 -15.40 -7.66 16.92
C GLY A 113 -13.88 -7.64 16.69
N MET A 114 -13.43 -8.02 15.48
CA MET A 114 -11.99 -8.19 15.18
C MET A 114 -11.22 -6.87 15.27
N PRO A 115 -9.99 -6.87 15.83
CA PRO A 115 -9.18 -5.67 15.95
C PRO A 115 -8.64 -5.20 14.59
N VAL A 116 -8.93 -3.95 14.26
CA VAL A 116 -8.36 -3.23 13.13
C VAL A 116 -7.63 -1.97 13.59
N PHE A 117 -6.80 -1.44 12.70
CA PHE A 117 -6.03 -0.23 12.92
C PHE A 117 -6.33 0.79 11.83
N LEU A 118 -6.99 1.89 12.16
CA LEU A 118 -7.13 3.02 11.25
C LEU A 118 -5.86 3.87 11.31
N GLU A 119 -5.12 3.89 10.21
CA GLU A 119 -3.80 4.51 10.11
C GLU A 119 -3.81 5.72 9.16
N ILE A 120 -3.22 6.83 9.60
CA ILE A 120 -2.91 7.99 8.76
C ILE A 120 -1.39 8.14 8.60
N LYS A 121 -0.92 8.24 7.36
CA LYS A 121 0.49 8.46 7.00
C LYS A 121 0.64 9.77 6.24
N LYS A 122 1.10 10.82 6.92
CA LYS A 122 1.43 12.13 6.33
C LYS A 122 2.91 12.13 5.93
N LYS A 123 3.26 12.69 4.78
CA LYS A 123 4.64 12.92 4.33
C LYS A 123 4.80 14.39 3.93
N PHE A 124 5.75 15.09 4.53
CA PHE A 124 6.09 16.48 4.22
C PHE A 124 7.60 16.64 3.98
N ARG A 125 7.99 17.16 2.82
CA ARG A 125 9.39 17.44 2.42
C ARG A 125 10.37 16.30 2.76
N GLY A 126 9.96 15.05 2.53
CA GLY A 126 10.75 13.85 2.82
C GLY A 126 10.43 13.19 4.17
N VAL A 127 10.10 13.96 5.20
CA VAL A 127 9.76 13.47 6.55
C VAL A 127 8.40 12.78 6.55
N VAL A 128 8.29 11.67 7.30
CA VAL A 128 7.09 10.83 7.36
C VAL A 128 6.58 10.75 8.79
N TYR A 129 5.30 11.10 8.98
CA TYR A 129 4.58 10.96 10.23
C TYR A 129 3.51 9.87 10.04
N LYS A 130 3.55 8.82 10.85
CA LYS A 130 2.55 7.76 10.86
C LYS A 130 1.87 7.71 12.22
N ARG A 131 0.54 7.82 12.26
CA ARG A 131 -0.27 7.64 13.46
C ARG A 131 -1.37 6.62 13.19
N ARG A 132 -1.86 5.97 14.24
CA ARG A 132 -2.98 5.02 14.15
C ARG A 132 -3.75 4.97 15.46
N VAL A 133 -5.04 4.65 15.35
CA VAL A 133 -5.87 4.17 16.46
C VAL A 133 -6.12 2.67 16.29
N SER A 134 -6.34 1.98 17.39
CA SER A 134 -6.94 0.64 17.42
C SER A 134 -8.45 0.80 17.62
N LEU A 135 -9.25 -0.14 17.11
CA LEU A 135 -10.69 -0.22 17.26
C LEU A 135 -11.20 -1.56 16.72
N SER A 136 -12.43 -1.97 17.08
CA SER A 136 -13.07 -3.12 16.45
C SER A 136 -13.44 -2.80 14.99
N LEU A 137 -13.63 -3.81 14.14
CA LEU A 137 -14.06 -3.60 12.76
C LEU A 137 -15.44 -2.90 12.70
N GLY A 138 -16.35 -3.24 13.62
CA GLY A 138 -17.65 -2.57 13.75
C GLY A 138 -17.54 -1.10 14.19
N ALA A 139 -16.62 -0.79 15.12
CA ALA A 139 -16.33 0.60 15.49
C ALA A 139 -15.67 1.36 14.32
N ALA A 140 -14.80 0.73 13.54
CA ALA A 140 -14.18 1.35 12.38
C ALA A 140 -15.19 1.71 11.29
N VAL A 141 -16.14 0.82 11.02
CA VAL A 141 -17.28 1.06 10.14
C VAL A 141 -18.09 2.26 10.64
N ALA A 142 -18.61 2.20 11.87
CA ALA A 142 -19.45 3.24 12.44
C ALA A 142 -18.75 4.62 12.48
N TYR A 143 -17.46 4.64 12.84
CA TYR A 143 -16.66 5.87 12.86
C TYR A 143 -16.48 6.48 11.46
N LEU A 144 -16.23 5.65 10.44
CA LEU A 144 -16.11 6.12 9.06
C LEU A 144 -17.45 6.57 8.47
N ASP A 145 -18.57 6.00 8.89
CA ASP A 145 -19.93 6.47 8.57
C ASP A 145 -20.35 7.73 9.34
N GLY A 146 -19.49 8.28 10.21
CA GLY A 146 -19.68 9.59 10.85
C GLY A 146 -20.13 9.56 12.30
N VAL A 147 -20.24 8.38 12.94
CA VAL A 147 -20.42 8.29 14.40
C VAL A 147 -19.15 8.81 15.09
N PRO A 148 -19.23 9.66 16.13
CA PRO A 148 -18.03 10.12 16.85
C PRO A 148 -17.15 8.97 17.34
N TYR A 149 -15.82 9.13 17.26
CA TYR A 149 -14.85 8.06 17.52
C TYR A 149 -15.05 7.38 18.89
N GLU A 150 -15.22 8.16 19.95
CA GLU A 150 -15.46 7.67 21.31
C GLU A 150 -16.77 6.87 21.42
N GLU A 151 -17.84 7.32 20.75
CA GLU A 151 -19.15 6.64 20.71
C GLU A 151 -19.09 5.34 19.93
N ALA A 152 -18.43 5.33 18.76
CA ALA A 152 -18.21 4.12 17.98
C ALA A 152 -17.41 3.06 18.76
N CYS A 153 -16.35 3.48 19.46
CA CYS A 153 -15.56 2.62 20.34
C CYS A 153 -16.35 2.12 21.57
N ALA A 154 -17.32 2.88 22.08
CA ALA A 154 -18.17 2.48 23.20
C ALA A 154 -19.28 1.51 22.76
N ALA A 155 -19.92 1.76 21.62
CA ALA A 155 -21.00 0.93 21.07
C ALA A 155 -20.51 -0.41 20.50
N ARG A 156 -19.24 -0.48 20.05
CA ARG A 156 -18.60 -1.69 19.48
C ARG A 156 -17.22 -1.90 20.10
N PRO A 157 -17.13 -2.27 21.40
CA PRO A 157 -15.86 -2.41 22.10
C PRO A 157 -15.00 -3.54 21.52
N LEU A 158 -13.68 -3.42 21.68
CA LEU A 158 -12.75 -4.54 21.49
C LEU A 158 -12.90 -5.57 22.61
N ALA A 159 -12.80 -6.85 22.26
CA ALA A 159 -12.82 -7.95 23.22
C ALA A 159 -11.60 -7.94 24.17
N ASP A 160 -10.45 -7.44 23.71
CA ASP A 160 -9.28 -7.20 24.54
C ASP A 160 -9.44 -5.87 25.30
N ALA A 161 -9.56 -5.96 26.63
CA ALA A 161 -9.78 -4.83 27.51
C ALA A 161 -8.62 -3.81 27.51
N ALA A 162 -7.37 -4.27 27.34
CA ALA A 162 -6.20 -3.40 27.31
C ALA A 162 -6.14 -2.61 25.98
N LEU A 163 -6.47 -3.26 24.86
CA LEU A 163 -6.63 -2.58 23.57
C LEU A 163 -7.84 -1.62 23.58
N GLN A 164 -8.96 -1.99 24.22
CA GLN A 164 -10.12 -1.10 24.39
C GLN A 164 -9.74 0.16 25.18
N GLN A 165 -9.08 0.00 26.34
CA GLN A 165 -8.60 1.11 27.16
C GLN A 165 -7.60 1.99 26.39
N ALA A 166 -6.66 1.39 25.64
CA ALA A 166 -5.71 2.11 24.81
C ALA A 166 -6.38 2.88 23.65
N SER A 167 -7.51 2.37 23.14
CA SER A 167 -8.30 3.04 22.08
C SER A 167 -8.97 4.30 22.61
N LEU A 168 -9.42 4.31 23.87
CA LEU A 168 -10.03 5.49 24.50
C LEU A 168 -9.04 6.43 25.20
N ALA A 169 -7.74 6.12 25.21
CA ALA A 169 -6.71 6.95 25.83
C ALA A 169 -6.57 8.35 25.19
N PRO A 170 -6.11 9.39 25.91
CA PRO A 170 -6.01 10.76 25.38
C PRO A 170 -5.18 10.88 24.08
N ARG A 171 -4.13 10.07 23.96
CA ARG A 171 -3.31 9.97 22.73
C ARG A 171 -4.11 9.47 21.52
N SER A 172 -5.02 8.52 21.73
CA SER A 172 -5.84 7.94 20.67
C SER A 172 -6.95 8.90 20.25
N ARG A 173 -7.59 9.60 21.21
CA ARG A 173 -8.51 10.72 20.93
C ARG A 173 -7.85 11.87 20.15
N GLN A 174 -6.58 12.19 20.45
CA GLN A 174 -5.81 13.14 19.64
C GLN A 174 -5.65 12.65 18.19
N ILE A 175 -5.41 11.35 17.98
CA ILE A 175 -5.24 10.77 16.64
C ILE A 175 -6.59 10.70 15.89
N ALA A 176 -7.69 10.43 16.59
CA ALA A 176 -9.04 10.54 16.03
C ALA A 176 -9.29 11.95 15.48
N ARG A 177 -9.02 13.01 16.25
CA ARG A 177 -9.12 14.41 15.76
C ARG A 177 -8.23 14.70 14.54
N GLU A 178 -7.07 14.06 14.43
CA GLU A 178 -6.22 14.14 13.22
C GLU A 178 -6.80 13.38 12.02
N LEU A 179 -7.62 12.35 12.24
CA LEU A 179 -8.35 11.58 11.24
C LEU A 179 -9.62 12.32 10.82
N ASP A 180 -10.41 12.86 11.76
CA ASP A 180 -11.57 13.73 11.49
C ASP A 180 -11.17 14.89 10.58
N ALA A 181 -10.11 15.61 10.94
CA ALA A 181 -9.58 16.70 10.13
C ALA A 181 -9.08 16.26 8.75
N ALA A 182 -8.76 14.98 8.54
CA ALA A 182 -8.39 14.43 7.24
C ALA A 182 -9.61 13.97 6.42
N LEU A 183 -10.62 13.37 7.07
CA LEU A 183 -11.92 13.06 6.47
C LEU A 183 -12.58 14.34 5.95
N VAL A 184 -12.67 15.38 6.79
CA VAL A 184 -13.19 16.70 6.37
C VAL A 184 -12.39 17.32 5.22
N ARG A 185 -11.05 17.18 5.21
CA ARG A 185 -10.19 17.79 4.17
C ARG A 185 -10.41 17.22 2.77
N HIS A 186 -10.69 15.92 2.67
CA HIS A 186 -10.88 15.24 1.37
C HIS A 186 -12.34 14.94 1.05
N GLY A 187 -13.27 15.32 1.94
CA GLY A 187 -14.69 15.04 1.79
C GLY A 187 -14.99 13.54 1.89
N ARG A 188 -15.90 13.06 1.04
CA ARG A 188 -16.36 11.68 1.01
C ARG A 188 -15.22 10.75 0.57
N LEU A 189 -14.50 10.15 1.51
CA LEU A 189 -13.65 9.00 1.22
C LEU A 189 -14.51 7.75 0.97
N ALA A 190 -13.98 6.82 0.20
CA ALA A 190 -14.57 5.51 -0.04
C ALA A 190 -13.46 4.45 -0.09
N PRO A 191 -13.77 3.16 0.14
CA PRO A 191 -12.85 2.06 -0.13
C PRO A 191 -12.29 2.18 -1.56
N SER A 192 -10.98 2.10 -1.71
CA SER A 192 -10.33 2.09 -3.02
C SER A 192 -9.79 0.70 -3.34
N MET A 193 -8.87 0.20 -2.51
CA MET A 193 -8.21 -1.09 -2.72
C MET A 193 -7.85 -1.74 -1.39
N ALA A 194 -8.13 -3.03 -1.23
CA ALA A 194 -7.51 -3.86 -0.19
C ALA A 194 -6.23 -4.46 -0.73
N ILE A 195 -5.17 -4.47 0.07
CA ILE A 195 -3.88 -5.07 -0.30
C ILE A 195 -3.44 -6.00 0.81
N ARG A 196 -3.23 -7.28 0.46
CA ARG A 196 -2.80 -8.34 1.36
C ARG A 196 -1.37 -8.76 1.02
N CYS A 197 -0.57 -9.07 2.03
CA CYS A 197 0.71 -9.75 1.88
C CYS A 197 1.00 -10.63 3.09
N GLU A 198 1.79 -11.67 2.87
CA GLU A 198 2.44 -12.41 3.94
C GLU A 198 3.74 -11.69 4.29
N ARG A 199 3.94 -11.37 5.57
CA ARG A 199 5.14 -10.69 6.03
C ARG A 199 5.97 -11.58 6.94
N VAL A 200 7.26 -11.68 6.66
CA VAL A 200 8.29 -12.08 7.64
C VAL A 200 9.05 -10.82 8.06
N ALA A 201 9.24 -10.64 9.36
CA ALA A 201 10.00 -9.53 9.92
C ALA A 201 11.21 -10.05 10.70
N TRP A 202 12.35 -9.42 10.49
CA TRP A 202 13.63 -9.72 11.12
C TRP A 202 14.12 -8.52 11.93
N ALA A 203 14.68 -8.78 13.11
CA ALA A 203 15.18 -7.78 14.04
C ALA A 203 16.47 -8.27 14.73
N PRO A 204 17.22 -7.39 15.41
CA PRO A 204 18.32 -7.79 16.29
C PRO A 204 17.85 -8.84 17.30
N ARG A 205 18.74 -9.78 17.63
CA ARG A 205 18.42 -10.93 18.51
C ARG A 205 18.13 -10.48 19.94
N ASP A 206 18.90 -9.52 20.44
CA ASP A 206 18.58 -8.76 21.64
C ASP A 206 17.71 -7.53 21.27
N PRO A 207 16.49 -7.39 21.81
CA PRO A 207 15.67 -6.19 21.63
C PRO A 207 16.31 -4.89 22.12
N ALA A 208 17.29 -4.95 23.02
CA ALA A 208 18.07 -3.79 23.50
C ALA A 208 19.16 -3.36 22.51
N GLU A 209 19.60 -4.23 21.59
CA GLU A 209 20.58 -3.86 20.57
C GLU A 209 20.00 -2.93 19.50
N ALA A 210 20.69 -1.83 19.26
CA ALA A 210 20.40 -0.94 18.14
C ALA A 210 20.87 -1.56 16.81
N GLY A 211 19.92 -1.93 15.95
CA GLY A 211 20.25 -2.54 14.65
C GLY A 211 19.16 -2.39 13.58
N PRO A 212 19.47 -2.85 12.35
CA PRO A 212 18.53 -2.81 11.23
C PRO A 212 17.34 -3.75 11.49
N ARG A 213 16.14 -3.30 11.14
CA ARG A 213 14.97 -4.18 10.98
C ARG A 213 14.69 -4.40 9.50
N VAL A 214 14.57 -5.65 9.10
CA VAL A 214 14.30 -6.06 7.71
C VAL A 214 12.92 -6.71 7.66
N THR A 215 12.11 -6.43 6.65
CA THR A 215 10.85 -7.16 6.44
C THR A 215 10.69 -7.57 4.99
N PHE A 216 10.35 -8.83 4.75
CA PHE A 216 9.97 -9.35 3.44
C PHE A 216 8.44 -9.38 3.36
N ASP A 217 7.87 -8.79 2.30
CA ASP A 217 6.45 -8.94 1.95
C ASP A 217 6.32 -9.83 0.72
N ASP A 218 5.80 -11.03 0.93
CA ASP A 218 5.54 -12.07 -0.06
C ASP A 218 4.07 -12.04 -0.52
N ARG A 219 3.78 -12.70 -1.66
CA ARG A 219 2.40 -12.94 -2.16
C ARG A 219 1.53 -11.68 -2.11
N LEU A 220 2.12 -10.58 -2.57
CA LEU A 220 1.50 -9.26 -2.50
C LEU A 220 0.37 -9.17 -3.53
N VAL A 221 -0.87 -9.28 -3.05
CA VAL A 221 -2.09 -9.24 -3.87
C VAL A 221 -2.96 -8.04 -3.51
N PHE A 222 -3.78 -7.59 -4.44
CA PHE A 222 -4.76 -6.52 -4.22
C PHE A 222 -6.15 -6.93 -4.69
N LEU A 223 -7.16 -6.36 -4.05
CA LEU A 223 -8.55 -6.37 -4.46
C LEU A 223 -8.96 -4.92 -4.70
N ASP A 224 -9.56 -4.65 -5.86
CA ASP A 224 -10.08 -3.33 -6.23
C ASP A 224 -11.59 -3.29 -5.96
N PHE A 225 -12.06 -2.31 -5.16
CA PHE A 225 -13.48 -2.15 -4.80
C PHE A 225 -14.30 -1.37 -5.85
N ARG A 226 -13.70 -0.98 -6.98
CA ARG A 226 -14.26 -0.04 -7.97
C ARG A 226 -14.12 -0.52 -9.41
N SER A 227 -13.43 -1.63 -9.66
CA SER A 227 -13.23 -2.16 -11.01
C SER A 227 -13.86 -3.53 -11.18
N GLY A 228 -14.63 -3.72 -12.25
CA GLY A 228 -15.01 -5.04 -12.75
C GLY A 228 -13.88 -5.73 -13.51
N LEU A 229 -12.71 -5.90 -12.89
CA LEU A 229 -11.58 -6.57 -13.53
C LEU A 229 -11.86 -8.08 -13.64
N PRO A 230 -11.73 -8.69 -14.83
CA PRO A 230 -11.90 -10.12 -14.98
C PRO A 230 -10.82 -10.86 -14.17
N PRO A 231 -11.15 -11.98 -13.51
CA PRO A 231 -10.18 -12.76 -12.74
C PRO A 231 -9.01 -13.17 -13.63
N SER A 232 -7.81 -12.75 -13.25
CA SER A 232 -6.61 -13.00 -14.05
C SER A 232 -6.23 -14.48 -13.99
N SER A 233 -6.30 -15.17 -15.13
CA SER A 233 -5.97 -16.59 -15.30
C SER A 233 -4.45 -16.86 -15.26
N GLY A 234 -3.81 -16.49 -14.15
CA GLY A 234 -2.52 -17.04 -13.76
C GLY A 234 -2.71 -18.34 -12.97
N PRO A 235 -1.70 -19.22 -12.90
CA PRO A 235 -1.81 -20.55 -12.29
C PRO A 235 -2.18 -20.57 -10.79
N ASP A 236 -2.07 -19.43 -10.09
CA ASP A 236 -2.39 -19.28 -8.66
C ASP A 236 -3.70 -18.48 -8.40
N GLY A 237 -4.57 -18.31 -9.41
CA GLY A 237 -5.80 -17.52 -9.30
C GLY A 237 -6.85 -18.06 -8.31
N ALA A 238 -6.71 -19.30 -7.86
CA ALA A 238 -7.50 -19.91 -6.81
C ALA A 238 -6.59 -20.35 -5.65
N LEU A 239 -6.62 -19.61 -4.54
CA LEU A 239 -6.16 -20.17 -3.27
C LEU A 239 -7.19 -21.22 -2.83
N PRO A 240 -6.78 -22.46 -2.50
CA PRO A 240 -7.72 -23.53 -2.24
C PRO A 240 -8.55 -23.24 -0.98
N LEU A 241 -9.86 -23.05 -1.17
CA LEU A 241 -10.87 -23.24 -0.14
C LEU A 241 -10.96 -24.74 0.16
N GLY A 242 -10.07 -25.21 1.03
CA GLY A 242 -10.02 -26.60 1.44
C GLY A 242 -11.19 -26.99 2.33
N SER A 243 -12.25 -27.53 1.73
CA SER A 243 -13.27 -28.32 2.42
C SER A 243 -13.43 -29.66 1.71
N ASN A 244 -12.94 -30.74 2.34
CA ASN A 244 -13.11 -32.10 1.83
C ASN A 244 -14.59 -32.52 1.87
N ALA A 245 -15.18 -32.80 0.73
CA ALA A 245 -16.35 -33.65 0.59
C ALA A 245 -16.27 -34.35 -0.78
N ALA A 246 -15.94 -35.64 -0.77
CA ALA A 246 -15.87 -36.44 -1.99
C ALA A 246 -17.29 -36.94 -2.36
N ALA A 247 -17.68 -36.74 -3.62
CA ALA A 247 -18.81 -37.42 -4.24
C ALA A 247 -18.46 -37.75 -5.70
N LEU A 248 -18.57 -39.03 -6.06
CA LEU A 248 -18.34 -39.52 -7.42
C LEU A 248 -19.58 -39.31 -8.29
N PRO A 249 -19.44 -39.11 -9.62
CA PRO A 249 -20.58 -39.00 -10.53
C PRO A 249 -21.09 -40.38 -10.98
N GLY A 250 -22.41 -40.49 -11.15
CA GLY A 250 -23.04 -41.52 -11.99
C GLY A 250 -23.44 -40.94 -13.36
N PRO A 251 -23.51 -41.75 -14.43
CA PRO A 251 -23.74 -41.26 -15.80
C PRO A 251 -25.20 -41.31 -16.27
N ASP A 252 -25.40 -40.80 -17.49
CA ASP A 252 -26.52 -41.02 -18.44
C ASP A 252 -27.84 -40.22 -18.26
N GLY A 253 -28.38 -39.72 -19.39
CA GLY A 253 -29.79 -39.30 -19.48
C GLY A 253 -30.15 -38.12 -20.40
N ALA A 254 -30.01 -38.28 -21.71
CA ALA A 254 -30.76 -37.64 -22.82
C ALA A 254 -31.48 -36.27 -22.64
N ALA A 255 -31.19 -35.33 -23.55
CA ALA A 255 -31.99 -34.11 -23.78
C ALA A 255 -32.99 -34.27 -24.95
N PRO A 256 -34.17 -33.62 -24.90
CA PRO A 256 -34.99 -33.33 -26.09
C PRO A 256 -34.95 -31.85 -26.49
N LEU A 257 -35.06 -31.59 -27.80
CA LEU A 257 -35.02 -30.25 -28.40
C LEU A 257 -36.37 -29.52 -28.26
N GLY A 258 -36.32 -28.22 -27.92
CA GLY A 258 -37.45 -27.29 -27.95
C GLY A 258 -37.26 -26.17 -28.99
N PRO A 259 -38.34 -25.53 -29.50
CA PRO A 259 -38.28 -24.66 -30.66
C PRO A 259 -37.66 -23.27 -30.40
N ALA A 260 -37.22 -22.63 -31.47
CA ALA A 260 -36.38 -21.44 -31.45
C ALA A 260 -37.02 -20.20 -30.78
N SER A 261 -36.38 -19.73 -29.72
CA SER A 261 -36.62 -18.41 -29.12
C SER A 261 -35.90 -17.32 -29.90
N VAL A 262 -36.60 -16.20 -30.12
CA VAL A 262 -36.04 -14.94 -30.66
C VAL A 262 -34.76 -14.56 -29.89
N PRO A 263 -33.69 -14.08 -30.55
CA PRO A 263 -32.47 -13.68 -29.85
C PRO A 263 -32.73 -12.46 -28.96
N LEU A 264 -32.93 -12.74 -27.67
CA LEU A 264 -32.87 -11.72 -26.62
C LEU A 264 -31.50 -11.03 -26.72
N ALA A 265 -31.49 -9.69 -26.69
CA ALA A 265 -30.25 -8.92 -26.71
C ALA A 265 -29.27 -9.48 -25.66
N PRO A 266 -27.96 -9.59 -25.97
CA PRO A 266 -27.01 -10.26 -25.10
C PRO A 266 -27.07 -9.63 -23.72
N ALA A 267 -27.38 -10.46 -22.72
CA ALA A 267 -27.44 -10.02 -21.34
C ALA A 267 -26.13 -9.30 -20.98
N PRO A 268 -26.18 -8.17 -20.25
CA PRO A 268 -24.96 -7.48 -19.86
C PRO A 268 -24.04 -8.47 -19.16
N ALA A 269 -22.78 -8.54 -19.60
CA ALA A 269 -21.81 -9.50 -19.09
C ALA A 269 -21.82 -9.46 -17.55
N PRO A 270 -21.90 -10.61 -16.87
CA PRO A 270 -22.08 -10.63 -15.42
C PRO A 270 -20.95 -9.84 -14.76
N ALA A 271 -21.32 -8.94 -13.85
CA ALA A 271 -20.36 -8.15 -13.10
C ALA A 271 -19.32 -9.08 -12.47
N SER A 272 -18.05 -8.92 -12.84
CA SER A 272 -16.99 -9.84 -12.44
C SER A 272 -16.92 -9.93 -10.92
N ALA A 273 -16.98 -11.14 -10.38
CA ALA A 273 -16.80 -11.37 -8.95
C ALA A 273 -15.49 -10.74 -8.46
N LEU A 274 -15.53 -10.11 -7.29
CA LEU A 274 -14.41 -9.38 -6.67
C LEU A 274 -13.17 -10.28 -6.50
N ALA A 275 -12.21 -10.15 -7.43
CA ALA A 275 -11.04 -11.02 -7.54
C ALA A 275 -9.77 -10.40 -6.91
N TRP A 276 -8.93 -11.25 -6.33
CA TRP A 276 -7.60 -10.84 -5.87
C TRP A 276 -6.57 -11.00 -6.99
N HIS A 277 -5.86 -9.93 -7.30
CA HIS A 277 -4.86 -9.87 -8.38
C HIS A 277 -3.44 -9.68 -7.81
N PRO A 278 -2.40 -10.25 -8.43
CA PRO A 278 -1.02 -10.04 -8.02
C PRO A 278 -0.56 -8.59 -8.28
N VAL A 279 0.08 -7.96 -7.28
CA VAL A 279 0.80 -6.68 -7.45
C VAL A 279 2.21 -6.90 -8.01
N ILE A 280 2.80 -8.06 -7.72
CA ILE A 280 4.08 -8.57 -8.23
C ILE A 280 3.94 -10.09 -8.47
N PRO A 281 4.80 -10.71 -9.29
CA PRO A 281 4.83 -12.17 -9.43
C PRO A 281 4.95 -12.90 -8.08
N ALA A 282 4.28 -14.04 -7.92
CA ALA A 282 4.21 -14.77 -6.64
C ALA A 282 5.58 -15.27 -6.12
N ALA A 283 6.55 -15.48 -7.03
CA ALA A 283 7.92 -15.86 -6.74
C ALA A 283 8.84 -14.68 -6.33
N GLU A 284 8.31 -13.45 -6.30
CA GLU A 284 9.05 -12.25 -5.88
C GLU A 284 8.59 -11.72 -4.52
N ALA A 285 9.50 -11.00 -3.86
CA ALA A 285 9.25 -10.34 -2.58
C ALA A 285 9.62 -8.85 -2.62
N ILE A 286 8.92 -8.03 -1.82
CA ILE A 286 9.35 -6.67 -1.49
C ILE A 286 10.03 -6.68 -0.13
N MET A 287 11.35 -6.52 -0.13
CA MET A 287 12.11 -6.29 1.11
C MET A 287 12.10 -4.81 1.49
N GLU A 288 11.97 -4.50 2.78
CA GLU A 288 12.06 -3.17 3.35
C GLU A 288 13.07 -3.18 4.51
N ILE A 289 14.11 -2.35 4.44
CA ILE A 289 15.14 -2.21 5.48
C ILE A 289 14.96 -0.86 6.18
N LYS A 290 14.84 -0.91 7.51
CA LYS A 290 14.77 0.26 8.41
C LYS A 290 15.96 0.28 9.34
N ASN A 291 16.83 1.27 9.17
CA ASN A 291 18.03 1.43 9.98
C ASN A 291 18.12 2.85 10.57
N ALA A 292 18.77 3.01 11.73
CA ALA A 292 19.18 4.31 12.24
C ALA A 292 20.59 4.60 11.72
N GLY A 293 20.79 5.72 11.01
CA GLY A 293 22.09 6.05 10.42
C GLY A 293 22.54 5.11 9.28
N PRO A 294 23.86 5.09 8.97
CA PRO A 294 24.46 4.26 7.93
C PRO A 294 24.25 2.76 8.18
N TYR A 295 24.17 1.96 7.11
CA TYR A 295 24.06 0.50 7.25
C TYR A 295 25.35 -0.09 7.84
N PRO A 296 25.24 -1.10 8.73
CA PRO A 296 26.39 -1.88 9.16
C PRO A 296 27.16 -2.46 7.96
N ARG A 297 28.49 -2.58 8.09
CA ARG A 297 29.36 -3.08 7.00
C ARG A 297 28.92 -4.45 6.48
N TRP A 298 28.52 -5.35 7.37
CA TRP A 298 28.03 -6.69 7.01
C TRP A 298 26.78 -6.62 6.11
N LEU A 299 25.83 -5.73 6.43
CA LEU A 299 24.59 -5.57 5.66
C LEU A 299 24.85 -4.92 4.30
N ALA A 300 25.79 -3.96 4.25
CA ALA A 300 26.20 -3.33 3.00
C ALA A 300 26.92 -4.32 2.07
N ALA A 301 27.77 -5.20 2.62
CA ALA A 301 28.45 -6.26 1.87
C ALA A 301 27.45 -7.28 1.32
N LEU A 302 26.56 -7.81 2.18
CA LEU A 302 25.53 -8.77 1.80
C LEU A 302 24.63 -8.25 0.67
N LEU A 303 24.16 -6.99 0.76
CA LEU A 303 23.36 -6.36 -0.29
C LEU A 303 24.12 -6.20 -1.62
N ALA A 304 25.44 -5.98 -1.58
CA ALA A 304 26.27 -5.88 -2.78
C ALA A 304 26.50 -7.26 -3.42
N GLU A 305 26.75 -8.28 -2.61
CA GLU A 305 26.95 -9.68 -3.02
C GLU A 305 25.73 -10.24 -3.76
N VAL A 306 24.53 -10.12 -3.17
CA VAL A 306 23.27 -10.54 -3.83
C VAL A 306 22.79 -9.57 -4.94
N ARG A 307 23.54 -8.49 -5.18
CA ARG A 307 23.22 -7.41 -6.15
C ARG A 307 21.82 -6.81 -5.94
N ALA A 308 21.46 -6.54 -4.67
CA ALA A 308 20.17 -5.98 -4.28
C ALA A 308 20.21 -4.45 -4.22
N TYR A 309 19.62 -3.80 -5.24
CA TYR A 309 19.59 -2.33 -5.35
C TYR A 309 18.27 -1.72 -4.85
N PRO A 310 18.30 -0.55 -4.19
CA PRO A 310 17.09 0.06 -3.64
C PRO A 310 16.21 0.68 -4.73
N ALA A 311 14.90 0.44 -4.65
CA ALA A 311 13.88 0.94 -5.56
C ALA A 311 12.75 1.68 -4.82
N SER A 312 12.13 2.67 -5.47
CA SER A 312 10.95 3.33 -4.91
C SER A 312 9.69 2.50 -5.17
N PHE A 313 9.15 1.84 -4.15
CA PHE A 313 7.93 1.03 -4.27
C PHE A 313 6.81 1.50 -3.31
N SER A 314 5.58 1.55 -3.81
CA SER A 314 4.37 1.86 -3.05
C SER A 314 3.30 0.83 -3.41
N LYS A 315 2.97 -0.07 -2.48
CA LYS A 315 1.95 -1.13 -2.67
C LYS A 315 0.68 -0.62 -3.35
N TYR A 316 0.09 0.45 -2.81
CA TYR A 316 -1.12 1.08 -3.36
C TYR A 316 -0.90 1.78 -4.71
N GLY A 317 0.31 2.27 -4.98
CA GLY A 317 0.62 2.88 -6.28
C GLY A 317 0.78 1.83 -7.38
N ALA A 318 1.46 0.72 -7.08
CA ALA A 318 1.62 -0.39 -8.00
C ALA A 318 0.27 -1.06 -8.32
N ALA A 319 -0.56 -1.32 -7.31
CA ALA A 319 -1.92 -1.85 -7.51
C ALA A 319 -2.76 -0.93 -8.41
N TYR A 320 -2.81 0.37 -8.12
CA TYR A 320 -3.55 1.35 -8.94
C TYR A 320 -3.01 1.47 -10.38
N GLN A 321 -1.70 1.43 -10.58
CA GLN A 321 -1.11 1.44 -11.92
C GLN A 321 -1.42 0.16 -12.72
N LEU A 322 -1.60 -0.98 -12.07
CA LEU A 322 -2.03 -2.22 -12.73
C LEU A 322 -3.49 -2.15 -13.19
N THR A 323 -4.38 -1.57 -12.37
CA THR A 323 -5.79 -1.40 -12.77
C THR A 323 -5.95 -0.38 -13.89
N ALA A 324 -5.25 0.76 -13.81
CA ALA A 324 -5.25 1.76 -14.89
C ALA A 324 -4.74 1.19 -16.23
N LYS A 325 -3.64 0.40 -16.20
CA LYS A 325 -3.11 -0.28 -17.40
C LYS A 325 -4.05 -1.35 -17.97
N ALA A 326 -4.97 -1.89 -17.19
CA ALA A 326 -5.98 -2.84 -17.67
C ALA A 326 -7.23 -2.16 -18.26
N THR A 327 -7.43 -0.87 -17.98
CA THR A 327 -8.56 -0.08 -18.51
C THR A 327 -8.24 0.63 -19.83
N PHE A 328 -6.97 0.86 -20.14
CA PHE A 328 -6.51 1.43 -21.41
C PHE A 328 -5.64 0.43 -22.18
N PRO A 329 -6.02 -0.01 -23.39
CA PRO A 329 -5.13 -0.81 -24.22
C PRO A 329 -3.86 0.01 -24.54
N ALA A 330 -2.72 -0.68 -24.62
CA ALA A 330 -1.41 -0.05 -24.74
C ALA A 330 -1.13 0.47 -26.15
N GLU A 331 -1.84 1.52 -26.57
CA GLU A 331 -1.40 2.37 -27.66
C GLU A 331 -0.14 3.14 -27.23
N ASN A 332 0.96 2.85 -27.92
CA ASN A 332 2.33 3.29 -27.63
C ASN A 332 3.00 2.52 -26.48
N GLY A 333 4.00 1.69 -26.84
CA GLY A 333 4.75 0.78 -25.97
C GLY A 333 5.72 1.43 -24.97
N THR A 334 5.37 2.57 -24.36
CA THR A 334 6.07 3.13 -23.19
C THR A 334 5.76 2.31 -21.95
N ASP A 335 6.36 1.12 -21.89
CA ASP A 335 6.26 0.29 -20.70
C ASP A 335 7.07 0.90 -19.55
N TRP A 336 6.37 1.66 -18.68
CA TRP A 336 6.91 2.21 -17.43
C TRP A 336 7.29 1.14 -16.39
N ARG A 337 7.63 -0.09 -16.80
CA ARG A 337 8.36 -1.03 -15.96
C ARG A 337 9.64 -0.35 -15.49
N PHE A 338 9.78 -0.31 -14.16
CA PHE A 338 11.02 -0.07 -13.44
C PHE A 338 12.21 -0.58 -14.23
N GLY A 339 13.18 0.30 -14.50
CA GLY A 339 14.30 0.07 -15.41
C GLY A 339 14.84 -1.36 -15.33
N THR A 340 14.33 -2.20 -16.23
CA THR A 340 14.76 -3.58 -16.31
C THR A 340 16.09 -3.51 -17.01
N VAL A 341 17.18 -3.65 -16.25
CA VAL A 341 18.43 -4.05 -16.86
C VAL A 341 18.14 -5.44 -17.41
N GLN A 342 17.79 -5.51 -18.70
CA GLN A 342 17.87 -6.76 -19.42
C GLN A 342 19.28 -7.27 -19.20
N ALA A 343 19.41 -8.49 -18.68
CA ALA A 343 20.65 -9.21 -18.74
C ALA A 343 20.90 -9.56 -20.21
N GLY A 344 21.35 -8.57 -20.99
CA GLY A 344 21.79 -8.79 -22.35
C GLY A 344 22.89 -9.84 -22.31
N GLN A 345 22.74 -10.88 -23.14
CA GLN A 345 23.75 -11.91 -23.24
C GLN A 345 25.06 -11.26 -23.71
N LEU A 346 26.04 -11.20 -22.80
CA LEU A 346 27.38 -10.77 -23.16
C LEU A 346 28.03 -11.85 -24.02
N SER A 347 27.98 -11.66 -25.33
CA SER A 347 28.86 -12.40 -26.24
C SER A 347 30.32 -12.06 -25.91
N PRO A 348 31.20 -13.06 -25.70
CA PRO A 348 32.58 -12.80 -25.31
C PRO A 348 33.39 -12.33 -26.53
N GLY A 349 33.56 -11.01 -26.72
CA GLY A 349 34.21 -10.54 -27.94
C GLY A 349 34.42 -9.04 -28.17
N SER A 350 34.53 -8.20 -27.14
CA SER A 350 35.15 -6.86 -27.29
C SER A 350 35.49 -6.23 -25.94
N GLY A 351 36.74 -5.78 -25.78
CA GLY A 351 37.16 -5.03 -24.60
C GLY A 351 36.66 -3.58 -24.69
N VAL A 352 36.02 -3.08 -23.62
CA VAL A 352 35.64 -1.66 -23.48
C VAL A 352 36.17 -1.15 -22.14
N SER A 353 36.94 -0.07 -22.19
CA SER A 353 37.59 0.52 -21.00
C SER A 353 36.57 1.16 -20.04
N PRO A 354 36.88 1.26 -18.72
CA PRO A 354 35.93 1.79 -17.73
C PRO A 354 35.80 3.32 -17.83
N GLY A 355 34.93 3.79 -18.72
CA GLY A 355 34.69 5.23 -18.91
C GLY A 355 33.37 5.62 -19.58
N GLN A 356 32.70 4.70 -20.28
CA GLN A 356 31.48 5.00 -21.06
C GLN A 356 30.23 4.30 -20.50
N ILE A 357 29.81 4.68 -19.28
CA ILE A 357 28.50 4.29 -18.71
C ILE A 357 27.74 5.53 -18.19
N PHE A 358 27.58 6.53 -19.05
CA PHE A 358 26.59 7.59 -18.87
C PHE A 358 25.95 7.91 -20.22
N GLY A 359 24.74 7.38 -20.44
CA GLY A 359 23.93 7.77 -21.60
C GLY A 359 23.48 9.22 -21.49
N GLU A 360 23.70 9.99 -22.56
CA GLU A 360 23.30 11.39 -22.62
C GLU A 360 21.79 11.56 -22.45
N ARG A 361 21.37 12.55 -21.65
CA ARG A 361 19.97 12.97 -21.61
C ARG A 361 19.65 13.77 -22.87
N ARG A 362 18.99 13.14 -23.84
CA ARG A 362 18.29 13.89 -24.90
C ARG A 362 17.08 14.58 -24.31
N ASN A 363 17.05 15.91 -24.37
CA ASN A 363 15.83 16.68 -24.08
C ASN A 363 14.77 16.42 -25.17
N PRO A 364 13.47 16.47 -24.83
CA PRO A 364 12.42 16.47 -25.85
C PRO A 364 12.50 17.76 -26.71
N PRO A 365 12.02 17.72 -27.96
CA PRO A 365 12.02 18.89 -28.85
C PRO A 365 11.14 20.02 -28.32
N GLN A 366 11.50 21.26 -28.67
CA GLN A 366 10.86 22.47 -28.19
C GLN A 366 9.40 22.56 -28.69
N GLY A 367 8.45 22.51 -27.76
CA GLY A 367 7.03 22.83 -27.97
C GLY A 367 6.73 24.27 -27.54
N GLN A 368 6.01 25.00 -28.38
CA GLN A 368 5.70 26.44 -28.35
C GLN A 368 5.45 27.08 -26.97
N GLN A 369 5.97 28.30 -26.80
CA GLN A 369 5.58 29.21 -25.72
C GLN A 369 4.13 29.64 -25.88
N ILE A 370 3.33 29.53 -24.81
CA ILE A 370 2.03 30.18 -24.68
C ILE A 370 2.19 31.33 -23.68
N ALA A 371 1.64 32.50 -24.00
CA ALA A 371 1.80 33.73 -23.22
C ALA A 371 1.07 33.66 -21.85
N PRO A 372 1.53 34.40 -20.82
CA PRO A 372 0.93 34.37 -19.50
C PRO A 372 -0.26 35.33 -19.38
N GLU A 373 -1.48 34.82 -19.51
CA GLU A 373 -2.70 35.54 -19.09
C GLU A 373 -3.51 34.75 -18.04
N SER A 374 -4.17 35.50 -17.15
CA SER A 374 -5.00 35.04 -16.02
C SER A 374 -4.30 34.28 -14.88
N SER A 375 -3.72 35.04 -13.95
CA SER A 375 -3.44 34.54 -12.59
C SER A 375 -4.74 34.15 -11.86
N PRO A 376 -4.80 33.02 -11.14
CA PRO A 376 -5.88 32.77 -10.18
C PRO A 376 -5.76 33.76 -8.99
N PRO A 377 -6.89 34.16 -8.37
CA PRO A 377 -6.91 35.26 -7.40
C PRO A 377 -6.21 34.93 -6.07
N PRO A 378 -5.60 35.91 -5.40
CA PRO A 378 -4.92 35.70 -4.13
C PRO A 378 -5.90 35.54 -2.96
N TYR A 379 -5.69 34.52 -2.12
CA TYR A 379 -6.31 34.45 -0.80
C TYR A 379 -5.81 35.60 0.07
N GLN A 380 -6.70 36.49 0.50
CA GLN A 380 -6.39 37.56 1.46
C GLN A 380 -7.17 37.41 2.78
N ASN A 381 -6.43 37.71 3.85
CA ASN A 381 -6.87 38.11 5.19
C ASN A 381 -7.57 37.09 6.11
N ALA A 382 -7.51 37.25 7.44
CA ALA A 382 -6.47 37.80 8.32
C ALA A 382 -6.92 37.61 9.78
N ASN A 383 -5.98 37.28 10.68
CA ASN A 383 -5.81 37.83 12.05
C ASN A 383 -4.86 36.88 12.83
N GLN A 384 -3.60 37.28 13.04
CA GLN A 384 -3.08 37.99 14.22
C GLN A 384 -3.06 37.12 15.50
N CYS A 385 -1.97 37.01 16.28
CA CYS A 385 -0.61 37.54 16.16
C CYS A 385 0.32 36.78 17.15
N HIS A 386 1.63 36.67 16.86
CA HIS A 386 2.73 36.84 17.83
C HIS A 386 4.11 36.79 17.13
N PRO A 387 5.15 37.45 17.68
CA PRO A 387 6.29 37.93 16.88
C PRO A 387 7.38 36.87 16.63
N ARG A 388 8.01 36.96 15.46
CA ARG A 388 9.29 36.28 15.18
C ARG A 388 10.46 37.15 15.64
N PRO A 389 11.51 36.58 16.27
CA PRO A 389 12.79 37.27 16.36
C PRO A 389 13.38 37.45 14.95
N LYS A 390 14.01 38.61 14.72
CA LYS A 390 14.73 38.93 13.48
C LYS A 390 16.08 38.16 13.45
N ASN A 391 16.72 38.17 12.28
CA ASN A 391 18.12 37.79 12.03
C ASN A 391 18.42 36.29 11.79
N TRP A 392 18.36 35.85 10.52
CA TRP A 392 19.45 35.07 9.89
C TRP A 392 19.31 35.12 8.35
N ARG A 393 20.09 36.01 7.70
CA ARG A 393 20.42 35.97 6.26
C ARG A 393 21.88 35.52 6.14
N SER A 394 22.25 35.05 4.93
CA SER A 394 23.56 34.47 4.56
C SER A 394 23.81 33.03 5.05
N LEU A 395 24.54 32.16 4.33
CA LEU A 395 25.27 32.32 3.08
C LEU A 395 24.77 31.35 1.98
N VAL A 396 24.79 31.82 0.72
CA VAL A 396 25.00 30.97 -0.46
C VAL A 396 26.13 31.60 -1.28
N LYS A 397 27.15 30.79 -1.58
CA LYS A 397 28.19 30.89 -2.63
C LYS A 397 28.48 32.24 -3.29
N GLY A 398 29.73 32.68 -3.12
CA GLY A 398 30.57 33.44 -4.06
C GLY A 398 32.03 33.15 -3.66
N GLY A 399 33.02 32.98 -4.53
CA GLY A 399 33.22 33.64 -5.83
C GLY A 399 34.31 34.70 -5.63
N ARG A 400 35.55 34.43 -6.10
CA ARG A 400 36.72 35.32 -5.92
C ARG A 400 36.78 36.40 -7.01
N CYS A 401 37.72 37.34 -6.80
CA CYS A 401 38.04 38.57 -7.56
C CYS A 401 37.33 39.82 -6.98
N ALA A 402 38.02 40.91 -6.65
CA ALA A 402 39.47 41.20 -6.68
C ALA A 402 39.93 41.82 -5.35
#